data_AF-A0A6A3G303-F1
#
_entry.id   AF-A0A6A3G303-F1
#
_cell.length_a   1.000
_cell.length_b   1.000
_cell.length_c   1.000
_cell.angle_alpha   90.00
_cell.angle_beta   90.00
_cell.angle_gamma   90.00
#
_symmetry.space_group_name_H-M   'P 1'
#
loop_
_entity.id
_entity.type
_entity.pdbx_description
1 polymer ?
#
loop_
_entity_poly.entity_id
_entity_poly.type
_entity_poly.pdbx_seq_one_letter_code
_entity_poly.pdbx_strand_id
1 'polypeptide(L)'
;MDLVLDGHLRVFRVLPSGLSSMIPTGSCWSVGDYAAELSSGGETLYLDLFAFAEGREAARDDDDAGVATRRVSLSMRLEQVFSARDAVGTARSSDFVLSVQATVNVSTFRSSGRSDSGEKNTSKLSEMP
;
A
#
# COMPACT_ATOMS: atom_id res chain seq x y z
N MET A 1 -6.16 18.30 3.56
CA MET A 1 -5.38 17.05 3.71
C MET A 1 -4.55 16.97 2.47
N ASP A 2 -3.24 17.06 2.63
CA ASP A 2 -2.35 17.25 1.48
C ASP A 2 -1.59 15.94 1.25
N LEU A 3 -1.58 15.48 0.01
CA LEU A 3 -0.77 14.33 -0.40
C LEU A 3 0.69 14.80 -0.47
N VAL A 4 1.58 14.13 0.26
CA VAL A 4 2.98 14.51 0.28
C VAL A 4 3.76 13.63 -0.69
N LEU A 5 4.54 14.27 -1.57
CA LEU A 5 5.16 13.68 -2.74
C LEU A 5 6.69 13.59 -2.59
N ASP A 6 7.17 13.03 -1.49
CA ASP A 6 8.58 12.94 -1.15
C ASP A 6 9.20 11.55 -1.36
N GLY A 7 8.46 10.62 -1.97
CA GLY A 7 8.89 9.24 -2.23
C GLY A 7 8.96 8.36 -0.97
N HIS A 8 8.69 8.93 0.21
CA HIS A 8 8.77 8.19 1.47
C HIS A 8 7.46 7.47 1.79
N LEU A 9 7.59 6.29 2.40
CA LEU A 9 6.45 5.53 2.90
C LEU A 9 5.77 6.29 4.02
N ARG A 10 4.48 6.56 3.83
CA ARG A 10 3.60 7.22 4.77
C ARG A 10 2.63 6.18 5.29
N VAL A 11 2.72 5.91 6.59
CA VAL A 11 1.92 4.92 7.29
C VAL A 11 0.81 5.62 8.05
N PHE A 12 -0.44 5.30 7.75
CA PHE A 12 -1.57 5.94 8.39
C PHE A 12 -2.70 4.94 8.63
N ARG A 13 -2.54 4.17 9.70
CA ARG A 13 -3.46 3.06 10.03
C ARG A 13 -4.51 3.42 11.07
N VAL A 14 -4.23 4.38 11.96
CA VAL A 14 -5.10 4.74 13.09
C VAL A 14 -5.10 6.26 13.30
N LEU A 15 -6.29 6.84 13.43
CA LEU A 15 -6.50 8.26 13.76
C LEU A 15 -6.21 8.53 15.25
N PRO A 16 -5.98 9.80 15.67
CA PRO A 16 -5.85 10.14 17.09
C PRO A 16 -7.06 9.74 17.96
N SER A 17 -8.23 9.56 17.34
CA SER A 17 -9.43 9.05 18.00
C SER A 17 -9.43 7.54 18.27
N GLY A 18 -8.41 6.80 17.79
CA GLY A 18 -8.34 5.34 17.85
C GLY A 18 -9.13 4.63 16.75
N LEU A 19 -9.82 5.36 15.87
CA LEU A 19 -10.52 4.79 14.72
C LEU A 19 -9.52 4.40 13.63
N SER A 20 -9.82 3.32 12.90
CA SER A 20 -9.05 2.95 11.72
C SER A 20 -9.07 4.09 10.71
N SER A 21 -7.89 4.44 10.18
CA SER A 21 -7.79 5.34 9.03
C SER A 21 -7.71 4.59 7.70
N MET A 22 -7.75 3.26 7.75
CA MET A 22 -7.74 2.42 6.56
C MET A 22 -9.05 2.60 5.78
N ILE A 23 -8.93 2.75 4.47
CA ILE A 23 -10.05 2.92 3.55
C ILE A 23 -10.38 1.54 2.94
N PRO A 24 -11.57 0.97 3.18
CA PRO A 24 -11.96 -0.31 2.62
C PRO A 24 -12.21 -0.21 1.11
N THR A 25 -11.70 -1.15 0.33
CA THR A 25 -11.80 -1.17 -1.14
C THR A 25 -12.93 -2.07 -1.67
N GLY A 26 -13.92 -2.39 -0.83
CA GLY A 26 -15.09 -3.21 -1.19
C GLY A 26 -14.80 -4.71 -1.42
N SER A 27 -13.54 -5.12 -1.37
CA SER A 27 -13.08 -6.47 -1.77
C SER A 27 -12.40 -7.28 -0.65
N CYS A 28 -12.70 -6.97 0.62
CA CYS A 28 -11.98 -7.50 1.80
C CYS A 28 -10.50 -7.09 1.83
N TRP A 29 -10.21 -5.89 1.32
CA TRP A 29 -8.92 -5.23 1.41
C TRP A 29 -9.14 -3.80 1.88
N SER A 30 -8.19 -3.25 2.61
CA SER A 30 -8.16 -1.82 2.90
C SER A 30 -6.80 -1.22 2.66
N VAL A 31 -6.80 0.05 2.26
CA VAL A 31 -5.62 0.84 1.88
C VAL A 31 -5.47 1.97 2.88
N GLY A 32 -4.25 2.26 3.29
CA GLY A 32 -3.97 3.40 4.18
C GLY A 32 -2.53 3.87 4.10
N ASP A 33 -1.60 2.98 3.78
CA ASP A 33 -0.21 3.35 3.60
C ASP A 33 0.04 3.66 2.10
N TYR A 34 0.87 4.66 1.84
CA TYR A 34 1.26 5.04 0.48
C TYR A 34 2.70 5.57 0.41
N ALA A 35 3.30 5.52 -0.76
CA ALA A 35 4.47 6.32 -1.12
C ALA A 35 4.18 7.02 -2.44
N ALA A 36 4.48 8.31 -2.55
CA ALA A 36 4.20 9.07 -3.76
C ALA A 36 5.36 10.03 -4.06
N GLU A 37 5.68 10.20 -5.32
CA GLU A 37 6.67 11.17 -5.78
C GLU A 37 6.27 11.74 -7.13
N LEU A 38 6.64 13.01 -7.35
CA LEU A 38 6.48 13.67 -8.64
C LEU A 38 7.81 13.58 -9.40
N SER A 39 7.76 13.30 -10.71
CA SER A 39 8.94 13.35 -11.56
C SER A 39 9.59 14.74 -11.51
N SER A 40 10.90 14.80 -11.79
CA SER A 40 11.64 16.07 -11.80
C SER A 40 11.10 17.09 -12.79
N GLY A 41 10.47 16.66 -13.89
CA GLY A 41 9.80 17.53 -14.85
C GLY A 41 8.36 17.93 -14.45
N GLY A 42 7.78 17.27 -13.44
CA GLY A 42 6.44 17.58 -12.95
C GLY A 42 5.30 16.94 -13.74
N GLU A 43 5.58 16.15 -14.77
CA GLU A 43 4.56 15.58 -15.66
C GLU A 43 4.09 14.20 -15.25
N THR A 44 4.84 13.47 -14.42
CA THR A 44 4.51 12.10 -14.01
C THR A 44 4.41 12.00 -12.49
N LEU A 45 3.27 11.51 -11.99
CA LEU A 45 3.07 11.13 -10.60
C LEU A 45 3.25 9.61 -10.46
N TYR A 46 4.19 9.20 -9.61
CA TYR A 46 4.36 7.83 -9.18
C TYR A 46 3.69 7.64 -7.83
N LEU A 47 2.89 6.60 -7.69
CA LEU A 47 2.11 6.32 -6.48
C LEU A 47 2.07 4.82 -6.19
N ASP A 48 2.64 4.41 -5.06
CA ASP A 48 2.46 3.08 -4.49
C ASP A 48 1.41 3.13 -3.40
N LEU A 49 0.36 2.32 -3.52
CA LEU A 49 -0.65 2.10 -2.49
C LEU A 49 -0.45 0.72 -1.87
N PHE A 50 -0.47 0.64 -0.55
CA PHE A 50 -0.34 -0.62 0.18
C PHE A 50 -1.69 -1.01 0.78
N ALA A 51 -2.21 -2.14 0.31
CA ALA A 51 -3.46 -2.72 0.78
C ALA A 51 -3.20 -3.93 1.68
N PHE A 52 -4.05 -4.10 2.69
CA PHE A 52 -4.00 -5.19 3.67
C PHE A 52 -5.29 -5.98 3.61
N ALA A 53 -5.20 -7.31 3.73
CA ALA A 53 -6.36 -8.17 3.74
C ALA A 53 -7.21 -7.96 5.00
N GLU A 54 -8.53 -8.06 4.85
CA GLU A 54 -9.51 -7.93 5.94
C GLU A 54 -10.35 -9.20 6.09
N GLY A 55 -10.87 -9.42 7.31
CA GLY A 55 -11.85 -10.48 7.60
C GLY A 55 -11.37 -11.87 7.18
N ARG A 56 -12.17 -12.59 6.40
CA ARG A 56 -11.84 -13.95 5.95
C ARG A 56 -10.59 -14.01 5.08
N GLU A 57 -10.24 -12.95 4.36
CA GLU A 57 -9.02 -12.94 3.53
C GLU A 57 -7.76 -12.83 4.40
N ALA A 58 -7.88 -12.23 5.59
CA ALA A 58 -6.81 -12.25 6.58
C ALA A 58 -6.68 -13.63 7.27
N ALA A 59 -7.77 -14.39 7.35
CA ALA A 59 -7.82 -15.70 8.00
C ALA A 59 -7.69 -16.92 7.05
N ARG A 60 -7.67 -16.69 5.73
CA ARG A 60 -7.59 -17.75 4.70
C ARG A 60 -6.22 -18.43 4.60
N ASP A 61 -5.20 -17.89 5.28
CA ASP A 61 -3.93 -18.59 5.52
C ASP A 61 -4.13 -19.44 6.79
N ASP A 62 -4.85 -20.56 6.63
CA ASP A 62 -5.14 -21.53 7.69
C ASP A 62 -3.82 -21.94 8.38
N ASP A 63 -3.80 -21.83 9.71
CA ASP A 63 -2.71 -22.17 10.64
C ASP A 63 -1.39 -21.35 10.64
N ASP A 64 -1.25 -20.28 9.85
CA ASP A 64 -0.03 -19.45 9.88
C ASP A 64 -0.39 -17.96 9.95
N ALA A 65 0.11 -17.24 10.95
CA ALA A 65 -0.24 -15.84 11.27
C ALA A 65 0.37 -14.83 10.28
N GLY A 66 0.16 -15.05 8.98
CA GLY A 66 0.64 -14.19 7.91
C GLY A 66 -0.26 -12.99 7.66
N VAL A 67 0.35 -11.84 7.43
CA VAL A 67 -0.34 -10.65 6.92
C VAL A 67 -0.20 -10.63 5.40
N ALA A 68 -1.32 -10.81 4.71
CA ALA A 68 -1.37 -10.65 3.26
C ALA A 68 -1.40 -9.16 2.88
N THR A 69 -0.47 -8.76 2.01
CA THR A 69 -0.30 -7.38 1.54
C THR A 69 -0.33 -7.31 0.02
N ARG A 70 -0.86 -6.21 -0.52
CA ARG A 70 -0.78 -5.89 -1.94
C ARG A 70 -0.16 -4.53 -2.11
N ARG A 71 0.78 -4.40 -3.03
CA ARG A 71 1.28 -3.12 -3.51
C ARG A 71 0.68 -2.83 -4.88
N VAL A 72 -0.09 -1.78 -4.99
CA VAL A 72 -0.59 -1.24 -6.25
C VAL A 72 0.29 -0.07 -6.65
N SER A 73 1.13 -0.27 -7.65
CA SER A 73 2.01 0.74 -8.22
C SER A 73 1.31 1.42 -9.40
N LEU A 74 1.19 2.74 -9.33
CA LEU A 74 0.56 3.58 -10.34
C LEU A 74 1.60 4.57 -10.89
N SER A 75 1.60 4.72 -12.20
CA SER A 75 2.30 5.78 -12.92
C SER A 75 1.26 6.56 -13.70
N MET A 76 1.13 7.84 -13.40
CA MET A 76 0.17 8.74 -14.03
C MET A 76 0.93 9.86 -14.73
N ARG A 77 0.88 9.90 -16.05
CA ARG A 77 1.62 10.90 -16.85
C ARG A 77 0.65 11.81 -17.58
N LEU A 78 0.81 13.12 -17.35
CA LEU A 78 0.11 14.18 -18.04
C LEU A 78 0.88 14.54 -19.32
N GLU A 79 0.22 14.43 -20.47
CA GLU A 79 0.79 14.74 -21.77
C GLU A 79 0.01 15.90 -22.41
N GLN A 80 0.74 16.91 -22.89
CA GLN A 80 0.17 17.99 -23.67
C GLN A 80 0.16 17.59 -25.15
N VAL A 81 -1.01 17.63 -25.77
CA VAL A 81 -1.15 17.34 -27.19
C VAL A 81 -1.14 18.66 -27.96
N PHE A 82 -0.17 18.82 -28.87
CA PHE A 82 -0.14 19.95 -29.79
C PHE A 82 -0.76 19.53 -31.12
N SER A 83 -1.78 20.26 -31.58
CA SER A 83 -2.32 20.05 -32.93
C SER A 83 -1.54 20.89 -33.93
N ALA A 84 -1.28 20.38 -35.14
CA ALA A 84 -0.60 21.15 -36.20
C ALA A 84 -1.33 22.47 -36.59
N ARG A 85 -2.63 22.58 -36.28
CA ARG A 85 -3.43 23.81 -36.42
C ARG A 85 -3.03 24.91 -35.42
N ASP A 86 -2.38 24.55 -34.32
CA ASP A 86 -1.96 25.48 -33.26
C ASP A 86 -0.71 26.30 -33.63
N ALA A 87 -0.03 25.93 -34.72
CA ALA A 87 1.22 26.59 -35.15
C ALA A 87 1.02 27.90 -35.93
N VAL A 88 -0.20 28.21 -36.42
CA VAL A 88 -0.44 29.29 -37.40
C VAL A 88 -1.25 30.47 -36.85
N GLY A 89 -1.76 30.42 -35.62
CA GLY A 89 -2.41 31.57 -35.00
C GLY A 89 -2.76 31.32 -33.55
N THR A 90 -2.35 32.25 -32.67
CA THR A 90 -2.64 32.34 -31.21
C THR A 90 -3.35 31.11 -30.63
N ALA A 91 -2.64 30.00 -30.52
CA ALA A 91 -3.26 28.75 -30.12
C ALA A 91 -3.48 28.71 -28.62
N ARG A 92 -4.74 28.51 -28.23
CA ARG A 92 -5.05 27.98 -26.90
C ARG A 92 -4.91 26.47 -26.99
N SER A 93 -3.72 25.95 -26.72
CA SER A 93 -3.53 24.52 -26.47
C SER A 93 -4.31 24.16 -25.20
N SER A 94 -5.44 23.47 -25.36
CA SER A 94 -6.34 23.10 -24.24
C SER A 94 -6.44 21.60 -23.97
N ASP A 95 -5.82 20.77 -24.80
CA ASP A 95 -6.08 19.33 -24.78
C ASP A 95 -4.95 18.61 -24.04
N PHE A 96 -5.26 18.21 -22.81
CA PHE A 96 -4.39 17.39 -21.97
C PHE A 96 -4.90 15.95 -21.96
N VAL A 97 -3.99 15.00 -22.08
CA VAL A 97 -4.28 13.57 -21.92
C VAL A 97 -3.59 13.09 -20.65
N LEU A 98 -4.35 12.42 -19.78
CA LEU A 98 -3.79 11.70 -18.64
C LEU A 98 -3.70 10.21 -18.99
N SER A 99 -2.48 9.71 -19.07
CA SER A 99 -2.21 8.28 -19.18
C SER A 99 -2.00 7.69 -17.79
N VAL A 100 -2.64 6.55 -17.50
CA VAL A 100 -2.51 5.85 -16.22
C VAL A 100 -2.08 4.42 -16.49
N GLN A 101 -0.92 4.05 -15.98
CA GLN A 101 -0.42 2.68 -15.98
C GLN A 101 -0.42 2.16 -14.54
N ALA A 102 -0.97 0.97 -14.33
CA ALA A 102 -1.07 0.34 -13.03
C ALA A 102 -0.42 -1.05 -13.05
N THR A 103 0.24 -1.42 -11.96
CA THR A 103 0.79 -2.76 -11.72
C THR A 103 0.44 -3.19 -10.30
N VAL A 104 -0.13 -4.38 -10.14
CA VAL A 104 -0.47 -4.93 -8.83
C VAL A 104 0.49 -6.06 -8.50
N ASN A 105 1.24 -5.88 -7.41
CA ASN A 105 2.11 -6.87 -6.82
C ASN A 105 1.46 -7.43 -5.56
N VAL A 106 1.48 -8.75 -5.39
CA VAL A 106 0.89 -9.43 -4.24
C VAL A 106 1.98 -10.15 -3.49
N SER A 107 2.05 -9.96 -2.17
CA SER A 107 2.97 -10.67 -1.30
C SER A 107 2.30 -11.05 0.01
N THR A 108 2.55 -12.27 0.46
CA THR A 108 2.13 -12.72 1.78
C THR A 108 3.34 -12.71 2.68
N PHE A 109 3.32 -11.88 3.72
CA PHE A 109 4.35 -11.90 4.75
C PHE A 109 3.90 -12.82 5.88
N ARG A 110 4.73 -13.80 6.22
CA ARG A 110 4.49 -14.66 7.37
C ARG A 110 5.36 -14.20 8.52
N SER A 111 4.72 -13.74 9.60
CA SER A 111 5.43 -13.50 10.84
C SER A 111 5.81 -14.86 11.40
N SER A 112 7.10 -15.19 11.48
CA SER A 112 7.53 -16.34 12.26
C SER A 112 7.23 -16.04 13.73
N GLY A 113 6.10 -16.54 14.22
CA GLY A 113 5.86 -16.60 15.65
C GLY A 113 7.02 -17.35 16.27
N ARG A 114 7.82 -16.67 17.10
CA ARG A 114 8.73 -17.34 18.02
C ARG A 114 7.84 -18.20 18.91
N SER A 115 7.79 -19.49 18.62
CA SER A 115 7.25 -20.49 19.52
C SER A 115 8.14 -20.51 20.74
N ASP A 116 7.91 -19.61 21.70
CA ASP A 116 8.36 -19.81 23.07
C ASP A 116 7.43 -20.89 23.64
N SER A 117 7.63 -22.11 23.16
CA SER A 117 7.08 -23.31 23.78
C SER A 117 7.75 -23.37 25.14
N GLY A 118 7.07 -22.83 26.15
CA GLY A 118 7.46 -22.97 27.54
C GLY A 118 7.71 -24.45 27.82
N GLU A 119 8.98 -24.81 27.94
CA GLU A 119 9.38 -26.10 28.50
C GLU A 119 8.86 -26.12 29.93
N LYS A 120 7.71 -26.77 30.09
CA LYS A 120 7.16 -27.15 31.38
C LYS A 120 8.06 -28.27 31.91
N ASN A 121 9.23 -27.91 32.43
CA ASN A 121 10.10 -28.84 33.14
C ASN A 121 9.44 -29.23 34.46
N THR A 122 8.56 -30.23 34.40
CA THR A 122 8.14 -31.03 35.55
C THR A 122 9.27 -32.02 35.86
N SER A 123 10.37 -31.56 36.43
CA SER A 123 11.32 -32.44 37.09
C SER A 123 10.77 -32.78 38.48
N LYS A 124 10.42 -34.05 38.63
CA LYS A 124 10.04 -34.71 39.87
C LYS A 124 11.10 -34.41 40.95
N LEU A 125 10.71 -33.68 42.00
CA LEU A 125 11.35 -33.81 43.31
C LEU A 125 10.86 -35.12 43.92
N SER A 126 11.47 -36.23 43.51
CA SER A 126 11.50 -37.43 44.34
C SER A 126 12.57 -37.22 45.40
N GLU A 127 12.12 -37.20 46.65
CA GLU A 127 12.77 -37.78 47.83
C GLU A 127 14.28 -37.98 47.77
N MET A 128 15.00 -37.36 48.71
CA MET A 128 15.85 -38.11 49.64
C MET A 128 16.15 -37.25 50.89
N PRO A 129 16.17 -37.85 52.09
CA PRO A 129 16.64 -37.21 53.34
C PRO A 129 18.15 -37.02 53.38
#